data_AF-A0A3D0YST4-F1
#
_entry.id   AF-A0A3D0YST4-F1
#
_cell.length_a   1.000
_cell.length_b   1.000
_cell.length_c   1.000
_cell.angle_alpha   90.00
_cell.angle_beta   90.00
_cell.angle_gamma   90.00
#
_symmetry.space_group_name_H-M   'P 1'
#
loop_
_entity.id
_entity.type
_entity.pdbx_description
1 polymer ?
#
loop_
_entity_poly.entity_id
_entity_poly.type
_entity_poly.pdbx_seq_one_letter_code
_entity_poly.pdbx_strand_id
1 'polypeptide(L)' 'MKTKQLREKKIEDLNKLLEETTARLQELRFKSASNQVSDVREFNELKKTIARVKTLKRQSELGIKTAQ' A
#
# COMPACT_ATOMS: atom_id res chain seq x y z
N MET A 1 2.83 6.84 3.82
CA MET A 1 3.53 5.95 4.80
C MET A 1 5.05 5.84 4.56
N LYS A 2 5.90 5.87 5.61
CA LYS A 2 7.36 5.65 5.52
C LYS A 2 7.69 4.16 5.44
N THR A 3 8.55 3.77 4.50
CA THR A 3 8.92 2.38 4.18
C THR A 3 9.58 1.62 5.35
N LYS A 4 10.17 2.33 6.32
CA LYS A 4 10.81 1.74 7.51
C LYS A 4 9.80 1.03 8.42
N GLN A 5 8.62 1.62 8.66
CA GLN A 5 7.59 1.01 9.52
C GLN A 5 6.95 -0.23 8.90
N LEU A 6 6.90 -0.32 7.57
CA LEU A 6 6.42 -1.51 6.87
C LEU A 6 7.42 -2.68 6.93
N ARG A 7 8.72 -2.42 7.14
CA ARG A 7 9.73 -3.48 7.29
C ARG A 7 9.70 -4.15 8.66
N GLU A 8 9.28 -3.44 9.70
CA GLU A 8 9.16 -3.99 11.06
C GLU A 8 7.86 -4.78 11.27
N LYS A 9 6.84 -4.55 10.44
CA LYS A 9 5.58 -5.30 10.49
C LYS A 9 5.74 -6.71 9.94
N LYS A 10 5.07 -7.69 10.59
CA LYS A 10 4.97 -9.07 10.10
C LYS A 10 4.33 -9.11 8.71
N ILE A 11 4.72 -10.10 7.91
CA ILE A 11 4.20 -10.33 6.55
C ILE A 11 2.67 -10.47 6.54
N GLU A 12 2.07 -11.06 7.58
CA GLU A 12 0.61 -11.13 7.74
C GLU A 12 -0.05 -9.75 7.89
N ASP A 13 0.57 -8.85 8.66
CA ASP A 13 0.06 -7.51 8.89
C ASP A 13 0.16 -6.66 7.60
N LEU A 14 1.20 -6.91 6.81
CA LEU A 14 1.35 -6.35 5.47
C LEU A 14 0.27 -6.82 4.50
N ASN A 15 -0.14 -8.09 4.54
CA ASN A 15 -1.24 -8.59 3.70
C ASN A 15 -2.57 -7.94 4.09
N LYS A 16 -2.88 -7.84 5.39
CA LYS A 16 -4.08 -7.15 5.89
C LYS A 16 -4.11 -5.68 5.46
N LEU A 17 -2.99 -4.98 5.61
CA LEU A 17 -2.87 -3.60 5.16
C LEU A 17 -3.10 -3.50 3.64
N LEU A 18 -2.59 -4.45 2.85
CA LEU A 18 -2.78 -4.47 1.39
C LEU A 18 -4.27 -4.57 1.03
N GLU A 19 -5.01 -5.48 1.68
CA GLU A 19 -6.44 -5.63 1.49
C GLU A 19 -7.20 -4.35 1.84
N GLU A 20 -6.94 -3.77 3.01
CA GLU A 20 -7.58 -2.53 3.47
C GLU A 20 -7.28 -1.35 2.52
N THR A 21 -6.03 -1.20 2.10
CA THR A 21 -5.61 -0.13 1.18
C THR A 21 -6.26 -0.30 -0.20
N THR A 22 -6.49 -1.54 -0.63
CA THR A 22 -7.12 -1.86 -1.92
C THR A 22 -8.62 -1.61 -1.88
N ALA A 23 -9.29 -1.98 -0.80
CA ALA A 23 -10.70 -1.66 -0.56
C ALA A 23 -10.91 -0.14 -0.57
N ARG A 24 -10.07 0.61 0.16
CA ARG A 24 -10.10 2.08 0.18
C ARG A 24 -9.85 2.69 -1.20
N LEU A 25 -8.97 2.10 -2.01
CA LEU A 25 -8.75 2.54 -3.41
C LEU A 25 -10.00 2.32 -4.26
N GLN A 26 -10.74 1.23 -4.06
CA GLN A 26 -12.01 0.99 -4.76
C GLN A 26 -13.07 2.02 -4.35
N GLU A 27 -13.24 2.28 -3.05
CA GLU A 27 -14.15 3.31 -2.57
C GLU A 27 -13.81 4.70 -3.16
N LEU A 28 -12.52 5.06 -3.20
CA LEU A 28 -12.09 6.30 -3.83
C LEU A 28 -12.34 6.33 -5.35
N ARG A 29 -12.26 5.19 -6.05
CA ARG A 29 -12.67 5.10 -7.47
C ARG A 29 -14.16 5.37 -7.63
N PHE A 30 -14.99 4.81 -6.77
CA PHE A 30 -16.44 5.07 -6.79
C PHE A 30 -16.75 6.54 -6.52
N LYS A 31 -16.11 7.15 -5.50
CA LYS A 31 -16.24 8.59 -5.21
C LYS A 31 -15.73 9.47 -6.36
N SER A 32 -14.66 9.04 -7.04
CA SER A 32 -14.13 9.72 -8.23
C SER A 32 -15.08 9.67 -9.41
N ALA A 33 -15.76 8.55 -9.63
CA ALA A 33 -16.78 8.45 -10.67
C ALA A 33 -17.98 9.36 -10.38
N SER A 34 -18.30 9.58 -9.10
CA SER A 34 -19.33 10.53 -8.65
C SER A 34 -18.89 12.00 -8.72
N ASN A 35 -17.68 12.28 -9.20
CA ASN A 35 -17.09 13.63 -9.27
C ASN A 35 -16.98 14.35 -7.90
N GLN A 36 -17.06 13.61 -6.78
CA GLN A 36 -16.97 14.10 -5.40
C GLN A 36 -15.59 13.80 -4.79
N VAL A 37 -14.51 13.94 -5.57
CA VAL A 37 -13.16 13.73 -5.05
C VAL A 37 -12.57 15.06 -4.60
N SER A 38 -12.49 15.21 -3.29
CA SER A 38 -11.85 16.34 -2.65
C SER A 38 -10.33 16.30 -2.78
N ASP A 39 -9.72 15.10 -2.81
CA ASP A 39 -8.27 14.95 -2.73
C ASP A 39 -7.70 13.86 -3.66
N VAL A 40 -7.19 14.29 -4.82
CA VAL A 40 -6.53 13.41 -5.80
C VAL A 40 -5.20 12.86 -5.27
N ARG A 41 -4.61 13.52 -4.26
CA ARG A 41 -3.31 13.13 -3.67
C ARG A 41 -3.40 11.79 -2.93
N GLU A 42 -4.51 11.53 -2.24
CA GLU A 42 -4.76 10.25 -1.56
C GLU A 42 -4.67 9.07 -2.53
N PHE A 43 -5.14 9.24 -3.77
CA PHE A 43 -5.09 8.20 -4.79
C PHE A 43 -3.65 7.78 -5.12
N ASN A 44 -2.74 8.76 -5.21
CA ASN A 44 -1.33 8.53 -5.46
C ASN A 44 -0.62 7.95 -4.23
N GLU A 45 -0.99 8.36 -3.02
CA GLU A 45 -0.44 7.78 -1.79
C GLU A 45 -0.86 6.34 -1.57
N LEU A 46 -2.14 6.00 -1.82
CA LEU A 46 -2.64 4.63 -1.72
C LEU A 46 -1.93 3.71 -2.71
N LYS A 47 -1.79 4.13 -3.98
CA LYS A 47 -1.02 3.39 -5.00
C LYS A 47 0.43 3.16 -4.58
N LYS A 48 1.12 4.21 -4.09
CA LYS A 48 2.51 4.11 -3.60
C LYS A 48 2.63 3.16 -2.41
N THR A 49 1.65 3.16 -1.52
CA THR A 49 1.62 2.28 -0.35
C THR A 49 1.46 0.82 -0.78
N ILE A 50 0.52 0.51 -1.68
CA ILE A 50 0.34 -0.84 -2.25
C ILE A 50 1.62 -1.33 -2.94
N ALA A 51 2.25 -0.48 -3.76
CA ALA A 51 3.49 -0.82 -4.44
C ALA A 51 4.60 -1.19 -3.45
N ARG A 52 4.78 -0.38 -2.40
CA ARG A 52 5.79 -0.64 -1.35
C ARG A 52 5.55 -1.95 -0.61
N VAL A 53 4.30 -2.27 -0.25
CA VAL A 53 3.96 -3.54 0.41
C VAL A 53 4.30 -4.72 -0.50
N LYS A 54 3.90 -4.66 -1.79
CA LYS A 54 4.20 -5.72 -2.76
C LYS A 54 5.70 -5.90 -2.96
N THR A 55 6.46 -4.81 -3.05
CA THR A 55 7.93 -4.87 -3.15
C THR A 55 8.55 -5.53 -1.93
N LEU A 56 8.11 -5.20 -0.71
CA LEU A 56 8.63 -5.82 0.51
C LEU A 56 8.34 -7.31 0.57
N LYS A 57 7.11 -7.72 0.22
CA LYS A 57 6.75 -9.15 0.11
C LYS A 57 7.67 -9.88 -0.86
N ARG A 58 7.88 -9.30 -2.04
CA ARG A 58 8.76 -9.87 -3.07
C ARG A 58 10.23 -9.92 -2.63
N GLN A 59 10.71 -8.92 -1.91
CA GLN A 59 12.07 -8.92 -1.33
C GLN A 59 12.25 -10.03 -0.30
N SER A 60 11.25 -10.26 0.57
CA SER A 60 11.25 -11.38 1.51
C SER A 60 11.26 -12.74 0.82
N GLU A 61 10.47 -12.91 -0.25
CA GLU A 61 10.43 -14.16 -1.03
C GLU A 61 11.76 -14.44 -1.76
N LEU A 62 12.42 -13.41 -2.29
CA LEU A 62 13.70 -13.53 -2.98
C LEU A 62 14.90 -13.68 -2.02
N GLY A 63 14.69 -13.64 -0.70
CA GLY A 63 15.77 -13.68 0.29
C GLY A 63 16.70 -12.46 0.23
N ILE A 64 16.31 -11.40 -0.49
CA ILE A 64 17.10 -10.17 -0.62
C ILE A 64 16.91 -9.38 0.67
N LYS A 65 17.73 -9.70 1.67
CA LYS A 65 18.00 -8.79 2.79
C LYS A 65 18.85 -7.65 2.25
N THR A 66 18.21 -6.64 1.65
CA THR A 66 18.90 -5.36 1.43
C THR A 66 19.52 -4.94 2.76
N ALA A 67 20.85 -4.92 2.80
CA ALA A 67 21.63 -4.45 3.93
C ALA A 67 21.07 -3.11 4.42
N GLN A 68 21.03 -2.98 5.75
CA GLN A 68 20.42 -1.88 6.51
C GLN A 68 20.85 -0.49 6.03
#